data_AF-A0A2E4S9J5-F1
#
_entry.id   AF-A0A2E4S9J5-F1
#
_cell.length_a   1.000
_cell.length_b   1.000
_cell.length_c   1.000
_cell.angle_alpha   90.00
_cell.angle_beta   90.00
_cell.angle_gamma   90.00
#
_symmetry.space_group_name_H-M   'P 1'
#
loop_
_entity.id
_entity.type
_entity.pdbx_description
1 polymer ?
#
loop_
_entity_poly.entity_id
_entity_poly.type
_entity_poly.pdbx_seq_one_letter_code
_entity_poly.pdbx_strand_id
1 'polypeptide(L)'
;MKYSWTKKWNKFNYGIIMGLICPVVGFFIAYFVIGNNLPLSQFTKHLFSELSSENVVNEVYKEMRQNTLMFCLLTNMLVFYFSFFIFKIDKFSKGIVGLTLLLAAFSVLFIY
;
A
#
# COMPACT_ATOMS: atom_id res chain seq x y z
N MET A 1 7.77 4.27 -28.00
CA MET A 1 7.92 5.73 -27.94
C MET A 1 8.54 6.13 -26.60
N LYS A 2 9.78 6.65 -26.59
CA LYS A 2 10.43 7.18 -25.37
C LYS A 2 10.00 8.65 -25.23
N TYR A 3 8.87 8.91 -24.57
CA TYR A 3 8.41 10.29 -24.32
C TYR A 3 9.43 11.02 -23.45
N SER A 4 9.96 12.17 -23.89
CA SER A 4 11.05 12.89 -23.19
C SER A 4 10.73 13.25 -21.73
N TRP A 5 9.44 13.34 -21.40
CA TRP A 5 8.91 13.61 -20.07
C TRP A 5 9.21 12.48 -19.08
N THR A 6 9.14 11.21 -19.52
CA THR A 6 9.42 10.05 -18.65
C THR A 6 10.84 10.05 -18.08
N LYS A 7 11.81 10.67 -18.79
CA LYS A 7 13.19 10.84 -18.30
C LYS A 7 13.27 11.74 -17.06
N LYS A 8 12.41 12.76 -16.93
CA LYS A 8 12.41 13.64 -15.75
C LYS A 8 11.96 12.91 -14.49
N TRP A 9 11.01 12.00 -14.65
CA TRP A 9 10.42 11.18 -13.57
C TRP A 9 11.24 9.93 -13.26
N ASN A 10 12.21 9.57 -14.11
CA ASN A 10 13.12 8.43 -13.92
C ASN A 10 14.21 8.67 -12.85
N LYS A 11 13.79 9.08 -11.65
CA LYS A 11 14.68 9.19 -10.49
C LYS A 11 14.21 8.23 -9.41
N PHE A 12 15.16 7.63 -8.74
CA PHE A 12 14.93 6.70 -7.64
C PHE A 12 14.13 7.36 -6.49
N ASN A 13 14.46 8.61 -6.14
CA ASN A 13 13.78 9.36 -5.08
C ASN A 13 12.28 9.54 -5.35
N TYR A 14 11.88 9.79 -6.59
CA TYR A 14 10.46 9.89 -6.94
C TYR A 14 9.76 8.53 -6.80
N GLY A 15 10.46 7.43 -7.10
CA GLY A 15 9.95 6.08 -6.89
C GLY A 15 9.70 5.78 -5.42
N ILE A 16 10.61 6.18 -4.53
CA ILE A 16 10.42 6.05 -3.08
C ILE A 16 9.21 6.88 -2.62
N ILE A 17 9.16 8.15 -3.01
CA ILE A 17 8.04 9.04 -2.62
C ILE A 17 6.72 8.42 -3.07
N MET A 18 6.65 7.93 -4.31
CA MET A 18 5.42 7.34 -4.82
C MET A 18 5.07 6.01 -4.12
N GLY A 19 6.05 5.18 -3.79
CA GLY A 19 5.82 3.96 -3.03
C GLY A 19 5.37 4.19 -1.58
N LEU A 20 5.59 5.38 -1.00
CA LEU A 20 5.00 5.79 0.28
C LEU A 20 3.58 6.32 0.13
N ILE A 21 3.31 7.06 -0.96
CA ILE A 21 1.99 7.66 -1.22
C ILE A 21 0.97 6.59 -1.65
N CYS A 22 1.39 5.61 -2.44
CA CYS A 22 0.51 4.57 -2.98
C CYS A 22 -0.20 3.71 -1.91
N PRO A 23 0.46 3.26 -0.81
CA PRO A 23 -0.23 2.63 0.31
C PRO A 23 -1.33 3.50 0.91
N VAL A 24 -1.10 4.81 1.03
CA VAL A 24 -2.12 5.74 1.54
C VAL A 24 -3.33 5.77 0.61
N VAL A 25 -3.10 5.80 -0.70
CA VAL A 25 -4.18 5.72 -1.69
C VAL A 25 -4.92 4.37 -1.60
N GLY A 26 -4.18 3.26 -1.51
CA GLY A 26 -4.75 1.92 -1.34
C GLY A 26 -5.58 1.78 -0.07
N PHE A 27 -5.18 2.43 1.01
CA PHE A 27 -5.95 2.51 2.25
C PHE A 27 -7.30 3.21 2.06
N PHE A 28 -7.31 4.34 1.36
CA PHE A 28 -8.58 5.02 1.06
C PHE A 28 -9.48 4.18 0.15
N ILE A 29 -8.90 3.48 -0.83
CA ILE A 29 -9.66 2.55 -1.68
C ILE A 29 -10.28 1.44 -0.81
N ALA A 30 -9.51 0.84 0.11
CA ALA A 30 -10.00 -0.15 1.04
C ALA A 30 -11.11 0.41 1.96
N TYR A 31 -10.98 1.65 2.44
CA TYR A 31 -12.02 2.32 3.22
C TYR A 31 -13.32 2.46 2.44
N PHE A 32 -13.25 2.86 1.17
CA PHE A 32 -14.46 2.99 0.33
C PHE A 32 -15.09 1.64 -0.03
N VAL A 33 -14.29 0.60 -0.24
CA VAL A 33 -14.78 -0.73 -0.67
C VAL A 33 -15.24 -1.59 0.50
N ILE A 34 -14.44 -1.66 1.57
CA ILE A 34 -14.66 -2.53 2.74
C ILE A 34 -15.36 -1.79 3.88
N GLY A 35 -15.02 -0.51 4.09
CA GLY A 35 -15.49 0.27 5.23
C GLY A 35 -17.00 0.51 5.24
N ASN A 36 -17.69 0.40 4.10
CA ASN A 36 -19.15 0.34 3.94
C ASN A 36 -19.96 1.10 5.03
N ASN A 37 -19.97 2.44 4.95
CA ASN A 37 -20.62 3.39 5.88
C ASN A 37 -20.01 3.54 7.29
N LEU A 38 -18.90 2.90 7.61
CA LEU A 38 -18.16 3.20 8.85
C LEU A 38 -17.49 4.56 8.75
N PRO A 39 -17.57 5.42 9.80
CA PRO A 39 -16.77 6.63 9.85
C PRO A 39 -15.28 6.31 9.91
N LEU A 40 -14.46 7.16 9.29
CA LEU A 40 -13.01 6.97 9.16
C LEU A 40 -12.32 6.72 10.50
N SER A 41 -12.79 7.33 11.59
CA SER A 41 -12.27 7.12 12.95
C SER A 41 -12.53 5.71 13.50
N GLN A 42 -13.64 5.08 13.12
CA GLN A 42 -13.94 3.70 13.50
C GLN A 42 -13.10 2.74 12.65
N PHE A 43 -13.03 2.96 11.33
CA PHE A 43 -12.22 2.14 10.44
C PHE A 43 -10.73 2.12 10.84
N THR A 44 -10.14 3.29 11.13
CA THR A 44 -8.75 3.35 11.60
C THR A 44 -8.58 2.70 12.96
N LYS A 45 -9.52 2.92 13.91
CA LYS A 45 -9.51 2.20 15.19
C LYS A 45 -9.51 0.69 14.96
N HIS A 46 -10.36 0.15 14.09
CA HIS A 46 -10.45 -1.28 13.85
C HIS A 46 -9.19 -1.88 13.21
N LEU A 47 -8.45 -1.10 12.43
CA LEU A 47 -7.18 -1.50 11.85
C LEU A 47 -6.01 -1.52 12.85
N PHE A 48 -6.04 -0.64 13.84
CA PHE A 48 -4.97 -0.47 14.83
C PHE A 48 -5.34 -0.99 16.23
N SER A 49 -6.60 -1.38 16.48
CA SER A 49 -7.09 -1.88 17.77
C SER A 49 -6.77 -3.35 17.93
N GLU A 50 -5.52 -3.64 18.29
CA GLU A 50 -5.09 -4.97 18.71
C GLU A 50 -5.10 -5.11 20.25
N LEU A 51 -5.53 -4.10 21.01
CA LEU A 51 -5.26 -4.04 22.46
C LEU A 51 -6.39 -4.44 23.40
N SER A 52 -7.59 -4.76 22.93
CA SER A 52 -8.73 -5.05 23.82
C SER A 52 -9.35 -6.41 23.54
N SER A 53 -8.66 -7.44 24.05
CA SER A 53 -9.18 -8.69 24.64
C SER A 53 -10.67 -8.99 24.44
N GLU A 54 -11.07 -9.62 23.33
CA GLU A 54 -12.25 -10.49 23.29
C GLU A 54 -12.19 -11.44 22.07
N ASN A 55 -12.03 -12.74 22.36
CA ASN A 55 -11.49 -13.76 21.46
C ASN A 55 -12.36 -14.18 20.24
N VAL A 56 -13.55 -13.59 20.06
CA VAL A 56 -14.48 -13.97 18.98
C VAL A 56 -14.52 -12.94 17.85
N VAL A 57 -14.19 -11.67 18.11
CA VAL A 57 -14.21 -10.61 17.10
C VAL A 57 -12.87 -10.50 16.33
N ASN A 58 -11.85 -11.23 16.80
CA ASN A 58 -10.48 -11.18 16.28
C ASN A 58 -10.35 -11.66 14.82
N GLU A 59 -11.14 -12.66 14.39
CA GLU A 59 -10.98 -13.22 13.04
C GLU A 59 -11.50 -12.28 11.95
N VAL A 60 -12.67 -11.67 12.16
CA VAL A 60 -13.25 -10.69 11.22
C VAL A 60 -12.37 -9.45 11.10
N TYR A 61 -11.81 -8.97 12.22
CA TYR A 61 -10.88 -7.84 12.20
C TYR A 61 -9.53 -8.18 11.56
N LYS A 62 -9.04 -9.40 11.77
CA LYS A 62 -7.83 -9.89 11.10
C LYS A 62 -8.03 -9.98 9.59
N GLU A 63 -9.18 -10.46 9.13
CA GLU A 63 -9.55 -10.50 7.72
C GLU A 63 -9.66 -9.09 7.13
N MET A 64 -10.34 -8.17 7.82
CA MET A 64 -10.47 -6.77 7.40
C MET A 64 -9.11 -6.07 7.29
N ARG A 65 -8.21 -6.30 8.25
CA ARG A 65 -6.84 -5.78 8.25
C ARG A 65 -6.03 -6.38 7.10
N GLN A 66 -6.10 -7.70 6.91
CA GLN A 66 -5.40 -8.38 5.83
C GLN A 66 -5.88 -7.88 4.46
N ASN A 67 -7.19 -7.73 4.27
CA ASN A 67 -7.77 -7.21 3.05
C ASN A 67 -7.31 -5.77 2.79
N THR A 68 -7.29 -4.92 3.82
CA THR A 68 -6.76 -3.55 3.70
C THR A 68 -5.29 -3.52 3.30
N LEU A 69 -4.46 -4.34 3.94
CA LEU A 69 -3.03 -4.47 3.57
C LEU A 69 -2.87 -4.98 2.13
N MET A 70 -3.72 -5.91 1.70
CA MET A 70 -3.74 -6.42 0.34
C MET A 70 -4.05 -5.31 -0.67
N PHE A 71 -5.02 -4.43 -0.40
CA PHE A 71 -5.33 -3.27 -1.25
C PHE A 71 -4.16 -2.27 -1.33
N CYS A 72 -3.45 -2.03 -0.22
CA CYS A 72 -2.25 -1.19 -0.20
C CYS A 72 -1.13 -1.78 -1.08
N LEU A 73 -0.87 -3.09 -0.95
CA LEU A 73 0.12 -3.80 -1.77
C LEU A 73 -0.27 -3.83 -3.24
N LEU A 74 -1.55 -4.08 -3.53
CA LEU A 74 -2.08 -4.17 -4.89
C LEU A 74 -1.95 -2.82 -5.61
N THR A 75 -2.27 -1.71 -4.92
CA THR A 75 -2.07 -0.35 -5.46
C THR A 75 -0.60 -0.10 -5.80
N ASN A 76 0.32 -0.51 -4.93
CA ASN A 76 1.75 -0.41 -5.17
C ASN A 76 2.22 -1.25 -6.38
N MET A 77 1.74 -2.50 -6.50
CA MET A 77 2.02 -3.35 -7.66
C MET A 77 1.48 -2.74 -8.96
N LEU A 78 0.31 -2.12 -8.91
CA LEU A 78 -0.32 -1.48 -10.06
C LEU A 78 0.52 -0.30 -10.58
N VAL A 79 1.00 0.55 -9.67
CA VAL A 79 1.90 1.66 -10.03
C VAL A 79 3.25 1.13 -10.52
N PHE A 80 3.78 0.08 -9.93
CA PHE A 80 4.97 -0.60 -10.46
C PHE A 80 4.74 -1.11 -11.89
N TYR A 81 3.60 -1.77 -12.15
CA TYR A 81 3.27 -2.31 -13.47
C TYR A 81 3.25 -1.21 -14.53
N PHE A 82 2.54 -0.11 -14.28
CA PHE A 82 2.52 1.04 -15.18
C PHE A 82 3.92 1.61 -15.39
N SER A 83 4.70 1.76 -14.32
CA SER A 83 6.01 2.40 -14.37
C SER A 83 7.05 1.59 -15.13
N PHE A 84 7.08 0.28 -14.88
CA PHE A 84 8.09 -0.62 -15.43
C PHE A 84 7.73 -1.10 -16.84
N PHE A 85 6.51 -1.63 -17.03
CA PHE A 85 6.13 -2.22 -18.32
C PHE A 85 5.69 -1.17 -19.34
N ILE A 86 4.88 -0.19 -18.93
CA ILE A 86 4.29 0.77 -19.86
C ILE A 86 5.25 1.94 -20.10
N PHE A 87 5.71 2.59 -19.04
CA PHE A 87 6.55 3.78 -19.17
C PHE A 87 8.06 3.50 -19.23
N LYS A 88 8.50 2.26 -18.96
CA LYS A 88 9.92 1.83 -18.98
C LYS A 88 10.84 2.72 -18.15
N ILE A 89 10.39 3.06 -16.94
CA ILE A 89 11.08 3.95 -16.01
C ILE A 89 11.82 3.12 -14.94
N ASP A 90 12.98 2.57 -15.29
CA ASP A 90 13.67 1.57 -14.49
C ASP A 90 14.09 2.05 -13.08
N LYS A 91 14.63 3.28 -12.96
CA LYS A 91 15.12 3.78 -11.66
C LYS A 91 13.99 4.10 -10.71
N PHE A 92 12.89 4.64 -11.23
CA PHE A 92 11.67 4.89 -10.46
C PHE A 92 11.06 3.59 -9.97
N SER A 93 10.94 2.59 -10.86
CA SER A 93 10.38 1.29 -10.54
C SER A 93 11.20 0.56 -9.47
N LYS A 94 12.53 0.64 -9.54
CA LYS A 94 13.42 0.14 -8.47
C LYS A 94 13.17 0.81 -7.12
N GLY A 95 12.87 2.11 -7.10
CA GLY A 95 12.52 2.85 -5.88
C GLY A 95 11.22 2.35 -5.25
N ILE A 96 10.19 2.14 -6.06
CA ILE A 96 8.91 1.58 -5.59
C ILE A 96 9.10 0.18 -5.03
N VAL A 97 9.79 -0.71 -5.77
CA VAL A 97 10.01 -2.11 -5.36
C VAL A 97 10.86 -2.19 -4.09
N GLY A 98 11.94 -1.41 -4.02
CA GLY A 98 12.81 -1.40 -2.83
C GLY A 98 12.05 -0.98 -1.58
N LEU A 99 11.20 0.04 -1.70
CA LEU A 99 10.40 0.51 -0.58
C LEU A 99 9.28 -0.47 -0.22
N THR A 100 8.61 -1.08 -1.19
CA THR A 100 7.59 -2.11 -0.91
C THR A 100 8.17 -3.34 -0.21
N LEU A 101 9.35 -3.80 -0.64
CA LEU A 101 10.06 -4.88 0.05
C LEU A 101 10.44 -4.47 1.48
N LEU A 102 10.88 -3.23 1.68
CA LEU A 102 11.17 -2.71 3.01
C LEU A 102 9.91 -2.69 3.88
N LEU A 103 8.79 -2.14 3.41
CA LEU A 103 7.52 -2.16 4.16
C LEU A 103 7.05 -3.59 4.44
N ALA A 104 7.19 -4.50 3.48
CA ALA A 104 6.84 -5.90 3.68
C ALA A 104 7.71 -6.57 4.74
N ALA A 105 9.02 -6.31 4.73
CA ALA A 105 9.94 -6.80 5.76
C ALA A 105 9.60 -6.25 7.15
N PHE A 106 9.30 -4.95 7.26
CA PHE A 106 8.81 -4.35 8.51
C PHE A 106 7.48 -4.98 8.95
N SER A 107 6.55 -5.20 8.02
CA SER A 107 5.28 -5.86 8.32
C SER A 107 5.49 -7.25 8.91
N VAL A 108 6.37 -8.07 8.31
CA VAL A 108 6.68 -9.41 8.84
C VAL A 108 7.38 -9.36 10.20
N LEU A 109 8.28 -8.41 10.43
CA LEU A 109 9.03 -8.30 11.70
C LEU A 109 8.19 -7.78 12.87
N PHE A 110 7.12 -7.02 12.62
CA PHE A 110 6.32 -6.38 13.67
C PHE A 110 4.92 -6.97 13.82
N ILE A 111 4.36 -7.64 12.80
CA ILE A 111 3.03 -8.28 12.85
C ILE A 111 3.13 -9.78 13.21
N TYR A 112 4.31 -10.38 13.03
CA TYR A 112 4.61 -11.76 13.43
C TYR A 112 5.59 -11.76 14.61
#